data_AF-A0A7C4Q6U2-F1
#
_entry.id   AF-A0A7C4Q6U2-F1
#
_cell.length_a   1.000
_cell.length_b   1.000
_cell.length_c   1.000
_cell.angle_alpha   90.00
_cell.angle_beta   90.00
_cell.angle_gamma   90.00
#
_symmetry.space_group_name_H-M   'P 1'
#
loop_
_entity.id
_entity.type
_entity.pdbx_description
1 polymer ?
#
loop_
_entity_poly.entity_id
_entity_poly.type
_entity_poly.pdbx_seq_one_letter_code
_entity_poly.pdbx_strand_id
1 'polypeptide(L)'
;MSQSKTREKTELFTRMVAQKQGWVLNPDKEFYESLVDGLTANYNRYGYYLCPCRDSEGSREQDRHAICPCIWSFKDIPQYGHCYCALYFSPEFAASAKPPASIPDRRYQE
;
A
#
# COMPACT_ATOMS: atom_id res chain seq x y z
N MET A 1 -1.10 21.45 -18.34
CA MET A 1 -0.52 21.36 -16.98
C MET A 1 -1.08 20.11 -16.32
N SER A 2 -0.26 19.06 -16.19
CA SER A 2 -0.68 17.84 -15.48
C SER A 2 -0.86 18.20 -14.01
N GLN A 3 -2.10 18.27 -13.53
CA GLN A 3 -2.36 18.56 -12.12
C GLN A 3 -1.71 17.47 -11.27
N SER A 4 -0.85 17.88 -10.35
CA SER A 4 -0.23 16.98 -9.37
C SER A 4 -1.30 16.23 -8.58
N LYS A 5 -1.00 15.01 -8.19
CA LYS A 5 -1.81 14.25 -7.25
C LYS A 5 -1.71 14.91 -5.88
N THR A 6 -2.87 15.23 -5.32
CA THR A 6 -3.00 15.76 -3.97
C THR A 6 -3.12 14.63 -2.97
N ARG A 7 -2.82 14.92 -1.70
CA ARG A 7 -2.94 13.97 -0.59
C ARG A 7 -4.35 13.43 -0.46
N GLU A 8 -5.35 14.30 -0.56
CA GLU A 8 -6.78 13.94 -0.42
C GLU A 8 -7.21 12.94 -1.51
N LYS A 9 -6.69 13.10 -2.73
CA LYS A 9 -6.93 12.14 -3.82
C LYS A 9 -6.26 10.79 -3.55
N THR A 10 -5.09 10.79 -2.92
CA THR A 10 -4.39 9.56 -2.53
C THR A 10 -5.11 8.86 -1.37
N GLU A 11 -5.60 9.59 -0.36
CA GLU A 11 -6.43 9.02 0.70
C GLU A 11 -7.75 8.46 0.17
N LEU A 12 -8.38 9.16 -0.79
CA LEU A 12 -9.57 8.62 -1.44
C LEU A 12 -9.24 7.32 -2.18
N PHE A 13 -8.10 7.27 -2.88
CA PHE A 13 -7.62 6.05 -3.52
C PHE A 13 -7.44 4.91 -2.52
N THR A 14 -6.76 5.12 -1.38
CA THR A 14 -6.54 4.06 -0.39
C THR A 14 -7.86 3.59 0.23
N ARG A 15 -8.78 4.51 0.56
CA ARG A 15 -10.13 4.15 1.04
C ARG A 15 -10.93 3.33 0.03
N MET A 16 -10.90 3.69 -1.25
CA MET A 16 -11.59 2.94 -2.30
C MET A 16 -11.00 1.54 -2.50
N VAL A 17 -9.67 1.40 -2.43
CA VAL A 17 -9.02 0.09 -2.48
C VAL A 17 -9.43 -0.77 -1.27
N ALA A 18 -9.36 -0.22 -0.06
CA ALA A 18 -9.77 -0.90 1.15
C ALA A 18 -11.22 -1.39 1.06
N GLN A 19 -12.14 -0.50 0.68
CA GLN A 19 -13.56 -0.85 0.49
C GLN A 19 -13.76 -1.94 -0.57
N LYS A 20 -13.09 -1.83 -1.72
CA LYS A 20 -13.24 -2.80 -2.82
C LYS A 20 -12.76 -4.19 -2.45
N GLN A 21 -11.70 -4.29 -1.64
CA GLN A 21 -11.09 -5.57 -1.26
C GLN A 21 -11.62 -6.13 0.06
N GLY A 22 -12.47 -5.39 0.79
CA GLY A 22 -12.89 -5.77 2.13
C GLY A 22 -11.75 -5.68 3.16
N TRP A 23 -10.78 -4.79 2.93
CA TRP A 23 -9.66 -4.54 3.84
C TRP A 23 -9.92 -3.32 4.71
N VAL A 24 -9.16 -3.20 5.79
CA VAL A 24 -9.17 -2.08 6.72
C VAL A 24 -7.86 -1.29 6.57
N LEU A 25 -7.91 0.04 6.64
CA LEU A 25 -6.69 0.87 6.65
C LEU A 25 -5.99 0.75 8.00
N ASN A 26 -4.67 0.97 8.01
CA ASN A 26 -3.91 1.00 9.26
C ASN A 26 -4.53 2.02 10.25
N PRO A 27 -4.87 1.60 11.48
CA PRO A 27 -5.47 2.48 12.48
C PRO A 27 -4.49 3.50 13.08
N ASP A 28 -3.18 3.28 12.95
CA ASP A 28 -2.17 4.28 13.33
C ASP A 28 -2.19 5.42 12.30
N LYS A 29 -2.73 6.57 12.75
CA LYS A 29 -2.92 7.74 11.89
C LYS A 29 -1.60 8.28 11.36
N GLU A 30 -0.59 8.45 12.20
CA GLU A 30 0.68 9.05 11.79
C GLU A 30 1.39 8.15 10.78
N PHE A 31 1.38 6.84 11.03
CA PHE A 31 1.95 5.87 10.10
C PHE A 31 1.19 5.81 8.78
N TYR A 32 -0.15 5.77 8.82
CA TYR A 32 -1.00 5.82 7.63
C TYR A 32 -0.72 7.07 6.78
N GLU A 33 -0.64 8.23 7.41
CA GLU A 33 -0.38 9.51 6.75
C GLU A 33 0.99 9.50 6.06
N SER A 34 2.02 8.94 6.69
CA SER A 34 3.35 8.80 6.07
C SER A 34 3.34 7.95 4.79
N LEU A 35 2.53 6.88 4.76
CA LEU A 35 2.36 6.03 3.58
C LEU A 35 1.59 6.73 2.46
N VAL A 36 0.57 7.52 2.82
CA VAL A 36 -0.18 8.35 1.86
C VAL A 36 0.73 9.40 1.23
N ASP A 37 1.61 10.03 2.01
CA ASP A 37 2.57 11.01 1.50
C ASP A 37 3.56 10.34 0.54
N GLY A 38 4.09 9.16 0.89
CA GLY A 38 4.94 8.36 0.02
C GLY A 38 4.26 7.95 -1.30
N LEU A 39 3.00 7.47 -1.23
CA LEU A 39 2.20 7.14 -2.42
C LEU A 39 1.95 8.37 -3.30
N THR A 40 1.71 9.53 -2.69
CA THR A 40 1.47 10.79 -3.39
C THR A 40 2.74 11.26 -4.10
N ALA A 41 3.89 11.22 -3.41
CA ALA A 41 5.20 11.53 -3.99
C ALA A 41 5.53 10.59 -5.15
N ASN A 42 5.32 9.28 -4.98
CA ASN A 42 5.55 8.29 -6.03
C ASN A 42 4.64 8.48 -7.24
N TYR A 43 3.35 8.81 -7.04
CA TYR A 43 2.48 9.15 -8.16
C TYR A 43 2.98 10.37 -8.91
N ASN A 44 3.37 11.43 -8.19
CA ASN A 44 3.85 12.66 -8.81
C ASN A 44 5.20 12.47 -9.53
N ARG A 45 6.02 11.52 -9.08
CA ARG A 45 7.32 11.18 -9.68
C ARG A 45 7.19 10.24 -10.88
N TYR A 46 6.41 9.17 -10.76
CA TYR A 46 6.38 8.06 -11.71
C TYR A 46 5.09 7.99 -12.55
N GLY A 47 4.04 8.70 -12.16
CA GLY A 47 2.73 8.69 -12.84
C GLY A 47 1.79 7.54 -12.44
N TYR A 48 2.11 6.81 -11.37
CA TYR A 48 1.30 5.73 -10.80
C TYR A 48 1.62 5.52 -9.32
N TYR A 49 0.71 4.88 -8.59
CA TYR A 49 0.86 4.58 -7.17
C TYR A 49 1.86 3.44 -6.92
N LEU A 50 3.14 3.66 -7.20
CA LEU A 50 4.20 2.72 -6.80
C LEU A 50 4.23 2.60 -5.27
N CYS A 51 4.33 1.38 -4.75
CA CYS A 51 4.44 1.12 -3.32
C CYS A 51 5.56 1.97 -2.68
N PRO A 52 5.29 2.77 -1.63
CA PRO A 52 6.29 3.63 -1.02
C PRO A 52 7.39 2.87 -0.26
N CYS A 53 7.20 1.58 -0.01
CA CYS A 53 8.14 0.72 0.69
C CYS A 53 8.96 -0.18 -0.25
N ARG A 54 8.91 0.05 -1.56
CA ARG A 54 9.68 -0.69 -2.57
C ARG A 54 10.28 0.28 -3.59
N ASP A 55 11.50 -0.01 -4.01
CA ASP A 55 12.17 0.75 -5.05
C ASP A 55 11.53 0.55 -6.42
N SER A 56 11.67 1.55 -7.28
CA SER A 56 11.28 1.46 -8.69
C SER A 56 12.35 0.71 -9.48
N GLU A 57 11.93 -0.17 -10.36
CA GLU A 57 12.75 -0.83 -11.38
C GLU A 57 12.90 0.03 -12.65
N GLY A 58 12.50 1.31 -12.60
CA GLY A 58 12.78 2.30 -13.64
C GLY A 58 11.73 2.38 -14.76
N SER A 59 10.68 1.56 -14.75
CA SER A 59 9.56 1.71 -15.67
C SER A 59 8.27 1.11 -15.13
N ARG A 60 7.12 1.63 -15.58
CA ARG A 60 5.79 1.12 -15.17
C ARG A 60 5.62 -0.38 -15.42
N GLU A 61 6.17 -0.89 -16.52
CA GLU A 61 6.08 -2.32 -16.87
C GLU A 61 6.86 -3.19 -15.89
N GLN A 62 8.07 -2.76 -15.52
CA GLN A 62 8.91 -3.47 -14.54
C GLN A 62 8.32 -3.35 -13.13
N ASP A 63 7.69 -2.21 -12.83
CA ASP A 63 7.07 -1.92 -11.54
C ASP A 63 5.67 -2.51 -11.36
N ARG A 64 5.10 -3.17 -12.38
CA ARG A 64 3.70 -3.60 -12.41
C ARG A 64 3.25 -4.38 -11.18
N HIS A 65 4.13 -5.20 -10.62
CA HIS A 65 3.84 -6.01 -9.44
C HIS A 65 3.81 -5.18 -8.14
N ALA A 66 4.54 -4.07 -8.10
CA ALA A 66 4.66 -3.15 -6.97
C ALA A 66 3.68 -1.97 -7.02
N ILE A 67 2.90 -1.81 -8.10
CA ILE A 67 1.82 -0.82 -8.17
C ILE A 67 0.75 -1.15 -7.12
N CYS A 68 0.40 -0.19 -6.27
CA CYS A 68 -0.59 -0.32 -5.21
C CYS A 68 -2.02 -0.48 -5.78
N PRO A 69 -2.84 -1.42 -5.26
CA PRO A 69 -2.48 -2.51 -4.36
C PRO A 69 -1.60 -3.55 -5.08
N CYS A 70 -0.42 -3.82 -4.52
CA CYS A 70 0.56 -4.71 -5.14
C CYS A 70 0.09 -6.16 -5.16
N ILE A 71 0.59 -6.97 -6.10
CA ILE A 71 0.15 -8.37 -6.26
C ILE A 71 0.35 -9.20 -4.98
N TRP A 72 1.35 -8.83 -4.17
CA TRP A 72 1.69 -9.54 -2.94
C TRP A 72 0.71 -9.26 -1.82
N SER A 73 0.07 -8.07 -1.79
CA SER A 73 -0.92 -7.73 -0.76
C SER A 73 -2.07 -8.75 -0.67
N PHE A 74 -2.47 -9.30 -1.82
CA PHE A 74 -3.50 -10.34 -1.92
C PHE A 74 -3.10 -11.67 -1.29
N LYS A 75 -1.80 -11.95 -1.14
CA LYS A 75 -1.28 -13.14 -0.44
C LYS A 75 -0.86 -12.82 1.00
N ASP A 76 -0.33 -11.62 1.23
CA ASP A 76 0.15 -11.18 2.53
C ASP A 76 -0.98 -10.99 3.53
N ILE A 77 -2.06 -10.32 3.12
CA ILE A 77 -3.15 -9.99 4.03
C ILE A 77 -3.85 -11.24 4.59
N PRO A 78 -4.20 -12.27 3.77
CA PRO A 78 -4.76 -13.51 4.32
C PRO A 78 -3.77 -14.30 5.19
N GLN A 79 -2.47 -14.25 4.90
CA GLN A 79 -1.48 -15.05 5.62
C GLN A 79 -0.98 -14.41 6.91
N TYR A 80 -0.76 -13.09 6.90
CA TYR A 80 -0.12 -12.35 7.99
C TYR A 80 -1.05 -11.30 8.62
N GLY A 81 -2.23 -11.10 8.05
CA GLY A 81 -3.21 -10.13 8.55
C GLY A 81 -3.02 -8.71 8.01
N HIS A 82 -1.89 -8.40 7.37
CA HIS A 82 -1.61 -7.10 6.76
C HIS A 82 -0.68 -7.21 5.53
N CYS A 83 -0.67 -6.20 4.67
CA CYS A 83 0.31 -6.13 3.57
C CYS A 83 1.71 -5.73 4.08
N TYR A 84 2.74 -5.93 3.26
CA TYR A 84 4.14 -5.65 3.62
C TYR A 84 4.37 -4.24 4.21
N CYS A 85 3.81 -3.21 3.59
CA CYS A 85 3.91 -1.83 4.08
C CYS A 85 2.98 -1.51 5.26
N ALA A 86 2.18 -2.48 5.70
CA ALA A 86 1.16 -2.31 6.72
C ALA A 86 0.16 -1.18 6.43
N LEU A 87 -0.16 -0.92 5.15
CA LEU A 87 -1.21 0.04 4.75
C LEU A 87 -2.62 -0.54 4.90
N TYR A 88 -2.79 -1.81 4.50
CA TYR A 88 -4.06 -2.53 4.47
C TYR A 88 -3.99 -3.77 5.34
N PHE A 89 -4.99 -3.94 6.19
CA PHE A 89 -5.18 -5.04 7.13
C PHE A 89 -6.41 -5.88 6.73
N SER A 90 -6.39 -7.15 7.11
CA SER A 90 -7.61 -7.96 7.19
C SER A 90 -8.50 -7.42 8.32
N PRO A 91 -9.84 -7.53 8.21
CA PRO A 91 -10.75 -7.16 9.29
C PRO A 91 -10.42 -7.86 10.61
N GLU A 92 -10.05 -9.13 10.56
CA GLU A 92 -9.71 -9.96 11.73
C GLU A 92 -8.45 -9.44 12.44
N PHE A 93 -7.42 -9.09 11.67
CA PHE A 93 -6.19 -8.53 12.23
C PHE A 93 -6.43 -7.15 12.83
N ALA A 94 -7.16 -6.28 12.13
CA ALA A 94 -7.50 -4.96 12.63
C ALA A 94 -8.28 -5.02 13.96
N ALA A 95 -9.20 -5.98 14.11
CA ALA A 95 -9.95 -6.19 15.34
C ALA A 95 -9.09 -6.73 16.50
N SER A 96 -7.96 -7.39 16.21
CA SER A 96 -7.09 -7.96 17.23
C SER A 96 -6.29 -6.93 18.03
N ALA A 97 -6.22 -5.67 17.57
CA ALA A 97 -5.43 -4.58 18.14
C ALA A 97 -3.93 -4.90 18.32
N LYS A 98 -3.42 -5.94 17.63
CA LYS A 98 -2.00 -6.27 17.61
C LYS A 98 -1.27 -5.32 16.65
N PRO A 99 -0.05 -4.86 16.98
CA PRO A 99 0.76 -4.11 16.03
C PRO A 99 1.16 -5.02 14.85
N PRO A 100 1.26 -4.47 13.62
CA PRO A 100 1.80 -5.22 12.48
C PRO A 100 3.25 -5.65 12.76
N ALA A 101 3.60 -6.85 12.33
CA ALA A 101 4.94 -7.40 12.47
C ALA A 101 5.71 -7.31 11.15
N SER A 102 7.03 -7.52 11.19
CA SER A 102 7.78 -7.69 9.95
C SER A 102 7.33 -8.98 9.24
N ILE A 103 7.05 -8.88 7.94
CA ILE A 103 6.74 -10.02 7.08
C ILE A 103 7.78 -10.12 5.96
N PRO A 104 8.04 -11.32 5.41
CA PRO A 104 9.01 -11.47 4.33
C PRO A 104 8.63 -10.68 3.07
N ASP A 105 9.61 -10.09 2.39
CA ASP A 105 9.36 -9.46 1.08
C ASP A 105 9.27 -10.53 -0.02
N ARG A 106 8.04 -10.80 -0.46
CA ARG A 106 7.73 -11.74 -1.53
C ARG A 106 8.31 -11.40 -2.90
N ARG A 107 9.00 -10.26 -3.07
CA ARG A 107 9.83 -10.02 -4.26
C ARG A 107 10.95 -11.04 -4.42
N TYR A 108 11.47 -11.56 -3.31
CA TYR A 108 12.66 -12.42 -3.27
C TYR A 108 12.34 -13.84 -2.81
N GLN A 109 11.06 -14.21 -2.80
CA GLN A 109 10.63 -15.56 -2.47
C GLN A 109 10.33 -16.30 -3.78
N GLU A 110 10.97 -17.47 -3.94
CA GLU A 110 10.76 -18.40 -5.06
C GLU A 110 9.29 -18.89 -5.15
#